data_AF-A0A7C7KQJ6-F1
#
_entry.id   AF-A0A7C7KQJ6-F1
#
_cell.length_a   1.000
_cell.length_b   1.000
_cell.length_c   1.000
_cell.angle_alpha   90.00
_cell.angle_beta   90.00
_cell.angle_gamma   90.00
#
_symmetry.space_group_name_H-M   'P 1'
#
loop_
_entity.id
_entity.type
_entity.pdbx_description
1 polymer ?
#
loop_
_entity_poly.entity_id
_entity_poly.type
_entity_poly.pdbx_seq_one_letter_code
_entity_poly.pdbx_strand_id
1 'polypeptide(L)'
;MGGTMLSDKLKHVSRRDLLRLTKQYGITSTLLAAGSLTGFVTTTRLAEAANSTYEKRFKTEPKFTLKFGAAGFNERNLLIERAGCLQFVNDIEERTDGAIRIEFIGNNQICGQLNCVKKTQQGIIDMYAASTQNSAGGAPYLNVLDYAYMFPSRAAQYYFLYHPGSVKVLREPMRRRHNVEFLFSHAELRGIQLGLKWQDKPLVTSVTELAGTKNRVTGTQLGRIAMNLMNLNPTPIAWEETLDGLKQGLIDGAETWASAVAYANMSPVVSQVINLEFSCGTEHTAMSTKVFDSLGGELQDAVM
;
A
#
# COMPACT_ATOMS: atom_id res chain seq x y z
N MET A 1 -24.13 -8.54 -15.27
CA MET A 1 -23.00 -8.39 -16.20
C MET A 1 -22.02 -7.42 -15.58
N GLY A 2 -20.78 -7.84 -15.31
CA GLY A 2 -19.75 -6.92 -14.79
C GLY A 2 -18.85 -7.58 -13.76
N GLY A 3 -17.54 -7.62 -14.07
CA GLY A 3 -16.49 -8.02 -13.15
C GLY A 3 -15.74 -9.29 -13.55
N THR A 4 -15.09 -9.31 -14.72
CA THR A 4 -14.01 -10.27 -14.98
C THR A 4 -12.90 -10.00 -13.95
N MET A 5 -12.84 -10.84 -12.90
CA MET A 5 -11.76 -10.81 -11.93
C MET A 5 -10.44 -11.05 -12.66
N LEU A 6 -9.44 -10.22 -12.39
CA LEU A 6 -8.21 -10.13 -13.17
C LEU A 6 -7.29 -11.37 -13.07
N SER A 7 -7.58 -12.28 -12.13
CA SER A 7 -7.14 -13.68 -12.22
C SER A 7 -7.35 -14.25 -13.63
N ASP A 8 -8.43 -13.87 -14.31
CA ASP A 8 -8.74 -14.28 -15.68
C ASP A 8 -7.88 -13.63 -16.76
N LYS A 9 -7.37 -12.40 -16.56
CA LYS A 9 -6.60 -11.71 -17.61
C LYS A 9 -5.20 -12.29 -17.78
N LEU A 10 -4.53 -12.61 -16.68
CA LEU A 10 -3.18 -13.19 -16.65
C LEU A 10 -3.19 -14.71 -16.48
N LYS A 11 -4.37 -15.36 -16.43
CA LYS A 11 -4.52 -16.82 -16.31
C LYS A 11 -3.74 -17.59 -17.39
N HIS A 12 -3.52 -16.96 -18.53
CA HIS A 12 -2.84 -17.52 -19.70
C HIS A 12 -1.34 -17.20 -19.77
N VAL A 13 -0.82 -16.44 -18.82
CA VAL A 13 0.63 -16.22 -18.66
C VAL A 13 1.10 -17.12 -17.52
N SER A 14 1.94 -18.10 -17.86
CA SER A 14 2.47 -19.00 -16.83
C SER A 14 3.46 -18.27 -15.92
N ARG A 15 3.63 -18.74 -14.68
CA ARG A 15 4.70 -18.24 -13.79
C ARG A 15 6.07 -18.33 -14.44
N ARG A 16 6.32 -19.38 -15.24
CA ARG A 16 7.58 -19.58 -15.96
C ARG A 16 7.80 -18.50 -17.02
N ASP A 17 6.74 -18.14 -17.75
CA ASP A 17 6.81 -17.08 -18.75
C ASP A 17 7.06 -15.72 -18.10
N LEU A 18 6.35 -15.42 -17.01
CA LEU A 18 6.57 -14.19 -16.26
C LEU A 18 8.02 -14.10 -15.75
N LEU A 19 8.56 -15.18 -15.16
CA LEU A 19 9.95 -15.25 -14.74
C LEU A 19 10.93 -15.00 -15.90
N ARG A 20 10.68 -15.60 -17.08
CA ARG A 20 11.49 -15.38 -18.27
C ARG A 20 11.48 -13.91 -18.71
N LEU A 21 10.29 -13.30 -18.77
CA LEU A 21 10.13 -11.90 -19.15
C LEU A 21 10.81 -10.96 -18.14
N THR A 22 10.64 -11.20 -16.84
CA THR A 22 11.32 -10.41 -15.80
C THR A 22 12.83 -10.55 -15.85
N LYS A 23 13.36 -11.71 -16.26
CA LYS A 23 14.80 -11.92 -16.45
C LYS A 23 15.32 -11.15 -17.66
N GLN A 24 14.52 -11.02 -18.71
CA GLN A 24 14.91 -10.39 -19.97
C GLN A 24 14.75 -8.86 -19.93
N TYR A 25 13.62 -8.35 -19.44
CA TYR A 25 13.24 -6.94 -19.51
C TYR A 25 13.28 -6.22 -18.15
N GLY A 26 13.61 -6.95 -17.07
CA GLY A 26 13.51 -6.45 -15.70
C GLY A 26 12.10 -6.53 -15.14
N ILE A 27 12.00 -6.55 -13.81
CA ILE A 27 10.72 -6.64 -13.10
C ILE A 27 9.86 -5.40 -13.38
N THR A 28 10.42 -4.21 -13.22
CA THR A 28 9.67 -2.96 -13.38
C THR A 28 9.06 -2.83 -14.77
N SER A 29 9.83 -3.02 -15.85
CA SER A 29 9.32 -2.93 -17.23
C SER A 29 8.21 -3.95 -17.49
N THR A 30 8.36 -5.17 -16.95
CA THR A 30 7.34 -6.23 -17.09
C THR A 30 6.04 -5.86 -16.35
N LEU A 31 6.15 -5.30 -15.15
CA LEU A 31 5.00 -4.88 -14.35
C LEU A 31 4.26 -3.69 -14.96
N LEU A 32 4.98 -2.68 -15.45
CA LEU A 32 4.39 -1.54 -16.15
C LEU A 32 3.67 -2.00 -17.43
N ALA A 33 4.32 -2.87 -18.21
CA ALA A 33 3.72 -3.45 -19.41
C ALA A 33 2.41 -4.17 -19.08
N ALA A 34 2.41 -5.05 -18.07
CA ALA A 34 1.20 -5.74 -17.64
C ALA A 34 0.09 -4.79 -17.18
N GLY A 35 0.45 -3.74 -16.43
CA GLY A 35 -0.49 -2.72 -15.97
C GLY A 35 -1.14 -1.90 -17.09
N SER A 36 -0.46 -1.76 -18.24
CA SER A 36 -0.96 -1.04 -19.41
C SER A 36 -1.94 -1.87 -20.27
N LEU A 37 -1.91 -3.19 -20.17
CA LEU A 37 -2.67 -4.07 -21.04
C LEU A 37 -4.16 -4.13 -20.65
N THR A 38 -5.01 -3.99 -21.66
CA THR A 38 -6.47 -4.14 -21.52
C THR A 38 -6.93 -5.46 -22.16
N GLY A 39 -8.03 -6.02 -21.66
CA GLY A 39 -8.58 -7.30 -22.16
C GLY A 39 -7.73 -8.53 -21.82
N PHE A 40 -7.75 -9.51 -22.73
CA PHE A 40 -7.06 -10.80 -22.57
C PHE A 40 -5.55 -10.67 -22.80
N VAL A 41 -4.74 -11.12 -21.83
CA VAL A 41 -3.27 -11.02 -21.90
C VAL A 41 -2.67 -12.37 -22.27
N THR A 42 -1.98 -12.42 -23.41
CA THR A 42 -1.16 -13.57 -23.81
C THR A 42 0.31 -13.30 -23.50
N THR A 43 1.11 -14.37 -23.38
CA THR A 43 2.56 -14.24 -23.20
C THR A 43 3.22 -13.40 -24.30
N THR A 44 2.78 -13.53 -25.56
CA THR A 44 3.33 -12.76 -26.68
C THR A 44 3.02 -11.27 -26.55
N ARG A 45 1.76 -10.91 -26.27
CA ARG A 45 1.37 -9.50 -26.07
C ARG A 45 2.09 -8.87 -24.89
N LEU A 46 2.25 -9.63 -23.80
CA LEU A 46 3.02 -9.17 -22.65
C LEU A 46 4.50 -8.99 -22.99
N ALA A 47 5.08 -9.88 -23.79
CA ALA A 47 6.46 -9.76 -24.23
C ALA A 47 6.70 -8.54 -25.13
N GLU A 48 5.80 -8.28 -26.08
CA GLU A 48 5.84 -7.09 -26.94
C GLU A 48 5.72 -5.80 -26.13
N ALA A 49 4.73 -5.73 -25.23
CA ALA A 49 4.55 -4.58 -24.35
C ALA A 49 5.74 -4.39 -23.39
N ALA A 50 6.31 -5.48 -22.87
CA ALA A 50 7.49 -5.44 -22.01
C ALA A 50 8.73 -4.96 -22.77
N ASN A 51 8.93 -5.39 -24.02
CA ASN A 51 10.01 -4.90 -24.86
C ASN A 51 9.85 -3.40 -25.15
N SER A 52 8.67 -2.96 -25.58
CA SER A 52 8.40 -1.54 -25.85
C SER A 52 8.59 -0.68 -24.60
N THR A 53 8.10 -1.15 -23.45
CA THR A 53 8.32 -0.48 -22.17
C THR A 53 9.80 -0.43 -21.83
N TYR A 54 10.52 -1.55 -21.96
CA TYR A 54 11.97 -1.61 -21.71
C TYR A 54 12.73 -0.61 -22.59
N GLU A 55 12.48 -0.61 -23.90
CA GLU A 55 13.12 0.34 -24.83
C GLU A 55 12.83 1.79 -24.43
N LYS A 56 11.59 2.12 -24.06
CA LYS A 56 11.24 3.48 -23.57
C LYS A 56 12.00 3.83 -22.29
N ARG A 57 11.98 2.95 -21.28
CA ARG A 57 12.61 3.18 -19.97
C ARG A 57 14.13 3.34 -20.06
N PHE A 58 14.76 2.64 -20.99
CA PHE A 58 16.21 2.59 -21.16
C PHE A 58 16.75 3.48 -22.30
N LYS A 59 15.88 4.25 -22.96
CA LYS A 59 16.26 5.17 -24.04
C LYS A 59 17.22 6.27 -23.58
N THR A 60 17.02 6.80 -22.38
CA THR A 60 17.82 7.88 -21.80
C THR A 60 18.67 7.35 -20.63
N GLU A 61 19.90 7.81 -20.49
CA GLU A 61 20.70 7.53 -19.30
C GLU A 61 20.14 8.32 -18.10
N PRO A 62 19.76 7.65 -16.99
CA PRO A 62 19.08 8.33 -15.90
C PRO A 62 20.07 9.15 -15.08
N LYS A 63 19.67 10.36 -14.69
CA LYS A 63 20.39 11.17 -13.69
C LYS A 63 20.23 10.57 -12.29
N PHE A 64 19.07 9.98 -12.01
CA PHE A 64 18.74 9.33 -10.75
C PHE A 64 18.17 7.94 -10.99
N THR A 65 18.71 6.94 -10.30
CA THR A 65 18.13 5.59 -10.23
C THR A 65 17.65 5.34 -8.80
N LEU A 66 16.34 5.23 -8.60
CA LEU A 66 15.71 5.13 -7.28
C LEU A 66 15.16 3.72 -7.04
N LYS A 67 15.29 3.20 -5.82
CA LYS A 67 14.66 1.95 -5.38
C LYS A 67 13.34 2.24 -4.67
N PHE A 68 12.25 1.68 -5.17
CA PHE A 68 10.92 1.81 -4.59
C PHE A 68 10.47 0.47 -3.99
N GLY A 69 10.52 0.36 -2.66
CA GLY A 69 10.01 -0.81 -1.93
C GLY A 69 8.50 -0.72 -1.66
N ALA A 70 7.71 -1.69 -2.11
CA ALA A 70 6.26 -1.68 -1.90
C ALA A 70 5.78 -2.85 -1.04
N ALA A 71 5.25 -2.53 0.15
CA ALA A 71 4.83 -3.51 1.13
C ALA A 71 3.49 -4.13 0.76
N GLY A 72 3.48 -5.45 0.59
CA GLY A 72 2.30 -6.23 0.27
C GLY A 72 1.85 -6.10 -1.18
N PHE A 73 2.42 -5.20 -1.99
CA PHE A 73 1.96 -4.91 -3.35
C PHE A 73 2.70 -5.69 -4.44
N ASN A 74 1.95 -6.37 -5.30
CA ASN A 74 2.41 -7.03 -6.49
C ASN A 74 1.42 -6.75 -7.65
N GLU A 75 1.75 -7.25 -8.84
CA GLU A 75 0.96 -7.08 -10.05
C GLU A 75 -0.54 -7.38 -9.87
N ARG A 76 -0.86 -8.45 -9.13
CA ARG A 76 -2.24 -8.94 -8.99
C ARG A 76 -3.05 -8.07 -8.06
N ASN A 77 -2.46 -7.65 -6.95
CA ASN A 77 -3.20 -6.99 -5.90
C ASN A 77 -3.17 -5.45 -6.00
N LEU A 78 -2.22 -4.86 -6.74
CA LEU A 78 -2.27 -3.46 -7.17
C LEU A 78 -3.47 -3.16 -8.10
N LEU A 79 -4.08 -4.20 -8.66
CA LEU A 79 -5.28 -4.10 -9.49
C LEU A 79 -6.56 -4.21 -8.66
N ILE A 80 -6.46 -4.67 -7.42
CA ILE A 80 -7.54 -4.70 -6.43
C ILE A 80 -7.49 -3.40 -5.61
N GLU A 81 -6.33 -3.12 -5.03
CA GLU A 81 -6.04 -1.87 -4.32
C GLU A 81 -5.09 -1.01 -5.14
N ARG A 82 -5.65 0.00 -5.80
CA ARG A 82 -4.90 0.91 -6.66
C ARG A 82 -4.19 1.97 -5.82
N ALA A 83 -3.14 1.56 -5.10
CA ALA A 83 -2.31 2.44 -4.29
C ALA A 83 -1.54 3.50 -5.12
N GLY A 84 -1.48 3.36 -6.45
CA GLY A 84 -0.89 4.35 -7.36
C GLY A 84 0.60 4.16 -7.66
N CYS A 85 1.26 3.16 -7.06
CA CYS A 85 2.72 3.01 -7.13
C CYS A 85 3.24 2.82 -8.57
N LEU A 86 2.64 1.92 -9.35
CA LEU A 86 3.10 1.67 -10.74
C LEU A 86 2.74 2.83 -11.67
N GLN A 87 1.59 3.49 -11.45
CA GLN A 87 1.20 4.68 -12.19
C GLN A 87 2.20 5.82 -11.94
N PHE A 88 2.58 6.02 -10.69
CA PHE A 88 3.61 6.98 -10.31
C PHE A 88 4.96 6.68 -10.99
N VAL A 89 5.41 5.42 -10.96
CA VAL A 89 6.65 5.03 -11.65
C VAL A 89 6.59 5.36 -13.14
N ASN A 90 5.50 4.99 -13.82
CA ASN A 90 5.35 5.29 -15.24
C ASN A 90 5.28 6.81 -15.53
N ASP A 91 4.49 7.55 -14.76
CA ASP A 91 4.30 9.00 -14.92
C ASP A 91 5.62 9.77 -14.75
N ILE A 92 6.40 9.44 -13.72
CA ILE A 92 7.68 10.11 -13.46
C ILE A 92 8.72 9.79 -14.52
N GLU A 93 8.87 8.53 -14.92
CA GLU A 93 9.83 8.16 -15.97
C GLU A 93 9.45 8.82 -17.31
N GLU A 94 8.15 9.04 -17.58
CA GLU A 94 7.67 9.71 -18.79
C GLU A 94 7.83 11.24 -18.74
N ARG A 95 7.38 11.90 -17.66
CA ARG A 95 7.46 13.36 -17.49
C ARG A 95 8.89 13.87 -17.41
N THR A 96 9.83 13.02 -17.00
CA THR A 96 11.25 13.37 -16.89
C THR A 96 12.10 12.88 -18.07
N ASP A 97 11.47 12.31 -19.11
CA ASP A 97 12.15 11.69 -20.27
C ASP A 97 13.26 10.71 -19.85
N GLY A 98 12.98 9.93 -18.80
CA GLY A 98 13.89 8.94 -18.21
C GLY A 98 14.99 9.51 -17.30
N ALA A 99 15.01 10.82 -17.01
CA ALA A 99 16.01 11.41 -16.11
C ALA A 99 15.91 10.87 -14.67
N ILE A 100 14.71 10.52 -14.22
CA ILE A 100 14.50 9.66 -13.04
C ILE A 100 14.07 8.30 -13.55
N ARG A 101 14.79 7.24 -13.16
CA ARG A 101 14.39 5.84 -13.34
C ARG A 101 14.12 5.22 -11.98
N ILE A 102 13.02 4.49 -11.85
CA ILE A 102 12.61 3.87 -10.59
C ILE A 102 12.56 2.36 -10.75
N GLU A 103 13.26 1.64 -9.88
CA GLU A 103 13.14 0.19 -9.77
C GLU A 103 12.13 -0.18 -8.70
N PHE A 104 10.98 -0.69 -9.14
CA PHE A 104 9.89 -1.11 -8.27
C PHE A 104 10.12 -2.52 -7.74
N ILE A 105 10.21 -2.64 -6.42
CA ILE A 105 10.48 -3.88 -5.70
C ILE A 105 9.32 -4.16 -4.73
N GLY A 106 8.31 -4.84 -5.24
CA GLY A 106 7.09 -5.17 -4.52
C GLY A 106 7.14 -6.50 -3.75
N ASN A 107 5.97 -6.98 -3.35
CA ASN A 107 5.71 -8.28 -2.75
C ASN A 107 6.57 -8.55 -1.51
N ASN A 108 6.79 -7.52 -0.70
CA ASN A 108 7.62 -7.57 0.51
C ASN A 108 9.10 -7.97 0.27
N GLN A 109 9.59 -7.97 -0.97
CA GLN A 109 10.92 -8.50 -1.29
C GLN A 109 12.06 -7.72 -0.62
N ILE A 110 11.93 -6.40 -0.54
CA ILE A 110 12.96 -5.53 0.06
C ILE A 110 12.53 -4.94 1.39
N CYS A 111 11.23 -4.73 1.61
CA CYS A 111 10.68 -4.20 2.85
C CYS A 111 9.22 -4.62 3.02
N GLY A 112 8.74 -4.72 4.25
CA GLY A 112 7.34 -4.98 4.60
C GLY A 112 6.72 -3.81 5.36
N GLN A 113 5.43 -3.93 5.67
CA GLN A 113 4.60 -2.84 6.23
C GLN A 113 5.24 -2.16 7.47
N LEU A 114 5.92 -2.91 8.33
CA LEU A 114 6.52 -2.41 9.58
C LEU A 114 7.92 -1.80 9.43
N ASN A 115 8.64 -2.06 8.33
CA ASN A 115 10.07 -1.71 8.21
C ASN A 115 10.44 -0.88 6.99
N CYS A 116 9.55 -0.67 6.02
CA CYS A 116 9.82 0.15 4.84
C CYS A 116 10.31 1.55 5.21
N VAL A 117 9.61 2.25 6.12
CA VAL A 117 10.02 3.60 6.58
C VAL A 117 11.44 3.63 7.16
N LYS A 118 11.84 2.62 7.94
CA LYS A 118 13.19 2.53 8.52
C LYS A 118 14.24 2.27 7.44
N LYS A 119 13.92 1.40 6.48
CA LYS A 119 14.81 1.13 5.34
C LYS A 119 15.00 2.36 4.46
N THR A 120 13.97 3.20 4.32
CA THR A 120 14.08 4.51 3.65
C THR A 120 14.97 5.48 4.43
N GLN A 121 14.76 5.58 5.75
CA GLN A 121 15.60 6.39 6.63
C GLN A 121 17.08 5.99 6.58
N GLN A 122 17.36 4.70 6.41
CA GLN A 122 18.69 4.12 6.30
C GLN A 122 19.31 4.21 4.89
N GLY A 123 18.56 4.66 3.87
CA GLY A 123 19.02 4.71 2.47
C GLY A 123 19.11 3.33 1.79
N ILE A 124 18.49 2.29 2.36
CA ILE A 124 18.41 0.96 1.74
C ILE A 124 17.44 0.98 0.54
N ILE A 125 16.36 1.75 0.66
CA ILE A 125 15.43 2.08 -0.42
C ILE A 125 15.23 3.60 -0.42
N ASP A 126 14.89 4.17 -1.57
CA ASP A 126 14.75 5.61 -1.72
C ASP A 126 13.31 6.05 -1.53
N MET A 127 12.39 5.18 -1.94
CA MET A 127 10.94 5.37 -1.88
C MET A 127 10.27 4.14 -1.29
N TYR A 128 9.11 4.32 -0.67
CA TYR A 128 8.32 3.20 -0.17
C TYR A 128 6.82 3.43 -0.21
N ALA A 129 6.08 2.32 -0.26
CA ALA A 129 4.64 2.27 -0.05
C ALA A 129 4.35 1.35 1.13
N ALA A 130 3.73 1.88 2.17
CA ALA A 130 3.27 1.17 3.35
C ALA A 130 2.12 1.95 4.00
N SER A 131 1.32 1.33 4.86
CA SER A 131 0.34 2.07 5.64
C SER A 131 1.01 3.01 6.65
N THR A 132 0.44 4.18 6.86
CA THR A 132 0.94 5.13 7.88
C THR A 132 0.90 4.52 9.27
N GLN A 133 -0.13 3.72 9.57
CA GLN A 133 -0.29 3.04 10.85
C GLN A 133 0.84 2.04 11.14
N ASN A 134 1.24 1.22 10.16
CA ASN A 134 2.36 0.30 10.35
C ASN A 134 3.71 1.04 10.35
N SER A 135 3.80 2.13 9.59
CA SER A 135 5.00 2.97 9.54
C SER A 135 5.20 3.78 10.83
N ALA A 136 4.16 3.97 11.64
CA ALA A 136 4.22 4.72 12.89
C ALA A 136 5.22 4.14 13.92
N GLY A 137 5.59 2.85 13.81
CA GLY A 137 6.65 2.27 14.63
C GLY A 137 8.08 2.75 14.26
N GLY A 138 8.29 3.25 13.04
CA GLY A 138 9.55 3.83 12.58
C GLY A 138 9.53 5.34 12.41
N ALA A 139 8.36 5.92 12.17
CA ALA A 139 8.12 7.36 12.16
C ALA A 139 6.92 7.72 13.06
N PRO A 140 7.10 7.78 14.39
CA PRO A 140 6.01 7.98 15.35
C PRO A 140 5.10 9.18 15.11
N TYR A 141 5.57 10.22 14.44
CA TYR A 141 4.72 11.38 14.13
C TYR A 141 3.54 11.04 13.21
N LEU A 142 3.59 9.94 12.44
CA LEU A 142 2.46 9.46 11.64
C LEU A 142 1.21 9.14 12.46
N ASN A 143 1.34 8.86 13.76
CA ASN A 143 0.18 8.70 14.65
C ASN A 143 -0.71 9.95 14.69
N VAL A 144 -0.23 11.13 14.27
CA VAL A 144 -1.07 12.34 14.18
C VAL A 144 -2.31 12.14 13.29
N LEU A 145 -2.28 11.17 12.37
CA LEU A 145 -3.40 10.83 11.50
C LEU A 145 -4.39 9.84 12.13
N ASP A 146 -3.97 9.08 13.14
CA ASP A 146 -4.67 7.88 13.62
C ASP A 146 -5.65 8.16 14.78
N TYR A 147 -6.00 9.41 15.03
CA TYR A 147 -7.00 9.75 16.04
C TYR A 147 -8.35 9.18 15.64
N ALA A 148 -8.98 8.46 16.57
CA ALA A 148 -10.25 7.81 16.30
C ALA A 148 -11.32 8.85 15.95
N TYR A 149 -12.08 8.58 14.88
CA TYR A 149 -13.14 9.43 14.34
C TYR A 149 -12.70 10.86 13.94
N MET A 150 -11.39 11.12 13.79
CA MET A 150 -10.90 12.43 13.40
C MET A 150 -11.29 12.79 11.96
N PHE A 151 -11.25 11.82 11.05
CA PHE A 151 -11.67 12.01 9.67
C PHE A 151 -13.07 11.44 9.45
N PRO A 152 -14.07 12.27 9.11
CA PRO A 152 -15.45 11.80 8.96
C PRO A 152 -15.70 11.06 7.64
N SER A 153 -14.77 11.12 6.68
CA SER A 153 -14.89 10.46 5.38
C SER A 153 -13.54 10.28 4.69
N ARG A 154 -13.49 9.41 3.68
CA ARG A 154 -12.34 9.34 2.76
C ARG A 154 -12.07 10.67 2.06
N ALA A 155 -13.13 11.39 1.70
CA ALA A 155 -13.01 12.71 1.07
C ALA A 155 -12.35 13.73 2.00
N ALA A 156 -12.65 13.69 3.30
CA ALA A 156 -11.99 14.55 4.30
C ALA A 156 -10.50 14.21 4.45
N GLN A 157 -10.13 12.93 4.39
CA GLN A 157 -8.72 12.51 4.38
C GLN A 157 -7.99 13.05 3.16
N TYR A 158 -8.53 12.82 1.95
CA TYR A 158 -7.94 13.34 0.72
C TYR A 158 -7.84 14.86 0.74
N TYR A 159 -8.90 15.55 1.17
CA TYR A 159 -8.90 17.00 1.31
C TYR A 159 -7.74 17.44 2.21
N PHE A 160 -7.61 16.88 3.41
CA PHE A 160 -6.50 17.22 4.30
C PHE A 160 -5.14 16.96 3.67
N LEU A 161 -4.91 15.75 3.15
CA LEU A 161 -3.61 15.33 2.59
C LEU A 161 -3.15 16.23 1.45
N TYR A 162 -4.07 16.78 0.65
CA TYR A 162 -3.75 17.65 -0.48
C TYR A 162 -4.01 19.14 -0.23
N HIS A 163 -4.54 19.51 0.95
CA HIS A 163 -4.71 20.90 1.35
C HIS A 163 -3.35 21.49 1.78
N PRO A 164 -2.99 22.74 1.42
CA PRO A 164 -1.72 23.36 1.80
C PRO A 164 -1.43 23.35 3.31
N GLY A 165 -2.47 23.35 4.13
CA GLY A 165 -2.35 23.23 5.60
C GLY A 165 -1.65 21.95 6.08
N SER A 166 -1.71 20.86 5.32
CA SER A 166 -0.99 19.62 5.67
C SER A 166 0.52 19.74 5.53
N VAL A 167 1.05 20.74 4.80
CA VAL A 167 2.49 21.00 4.75
C VAL A 167 3.02 21.28 6.16
N LYS A 168 2.39 22.23 6.87
CA LYS A 168 2.80 22.63 8.22
C LYS A 168 2.55 21.54 9.26
N VAL A 169 1.45 20.80 9.14
CA VAL A 169 0.97 19.88 10.19
C VAL A 169 1.44 18.45 9.99
N LEU A 170 1.72 18.02 8.76
CA LEU A 170 2.15 16.65 8.44
C LEU A 170 3.53 16.63 7.78
N ARG A 171 3.69 17.27 6.61
CA ARG A 171 4.89 17.08 5.76
C ARG A 171 6.16 17.64 6.41
N GLU A 172 6.16 18.88 6.87
CA GLU A 172 7.30 19.53 7.53
C GLU A 172 7.75 18.78 8.79
N PRO A 173 6.85 18.40 9.72
CA PRO A 173 7.19 17.51 10.82
C PRO A 173 7.83 16.19 10.40
N MET A 174 7.31 15.52 9.37
CA MET A 174 7.82 14.25 8.86
C MET A 174 9.24 14.42 8.27
N ARG A 175 9.47 15.46 7.47
CA ARG A 175 10.79 15.82 6.95
C ARG A 175 11.80 16.00 8.08
N ARG A 176 11.49 16.90 9.03
CA ARG A 176 12.43 17.31 10.10
C ARG A 176 12.72 16.21 11.11
N ARG A 177 11.70 15.43 11.51
CA ARG A 177 11.83 14.43 12.58
C ARG A 177 12.23 13.07 12.06
N HIS A 178 11.89 12.75 10.81
CA HIS A 178 11.94 11.39 10.31
C HIS A 178 12.64 11.24 8.97
N ASN A 179 13.12 12.32 8.32
CA ASN A 179 13.73 12.26 6.98
C ASN A 179 12.82 11.58 5.95
N VAL A 180 11.51 11.85 6.03
CA VAL A 180 10.49 11.29 5.15
C VAL A 180 9.71 12.42 4.48
N GLU A 181 9.69 12.41 3.15
CA GLU A 181 8.84 13.23 2.30
C GLU A 181 7.57 12.46 1.94
N PHE A 182 6.40 13.00 2.28
CA PHE A 182 5.12 12.39 1.96
C PHE A 182 4.67 12.83 0.56
N LEU A 183 4.46 11.87 -0.34
CA LEU A 183 4.09 12.16 -1.73
C LEU A 183 2.56 12.12 -1.89
N PHE A 184 1.99 10.92 -1.84
CA PHE A 184 0.56 10.68 -2.02
C PHE A 184 0.11 9.49 -1.19
N SER A 185 -1.21 9.33 -1.07
CA SER A 185 -1.76 8.16 -0.38
C SER A 185 -3.13 7.80 -0.94
N HIS A 186 -3.41 6.51 -0.96
CA HIS A 186 -4.77 6.00 -1.03
C HIS A 186 -5.42 6.09 0.37
N ALA A 187 -6.63 6.63 0.45
CA ALA A 187 -7.37 6.82 1.69
C ALA A 187 -8.65 5.98 1.76
N GLU A 188 -8.82 5.30 2.88
CA GLU A 188 -9.93 4.44 3.28
C GLU A 188 -10.32 4.70 4.74
N LEU A 189 -11.39 4.09 5.22
CA LEU A 189 -11.76 4.10 6.64
C LEU A 189 -11.70 2.68 7.17
N ARG A 190 -11.22 2.56 8.41
CA ARG A 190 -10.94 1.25 9.00
C ARG A 190 -12.11 0.79 9.87
N GLY A 191 -12.38 -0.51 9.79
CA GLY A 191 -13.37 -1.21 10.60
C GLY A 191 -12.81 -2.53 11.11
N ILE A 192 -13.70 -3.44 11.52
CA ILE A 192 -13.32 -4.78 11.99
C ILE A 192 -13.78 -5.82 10.98
N GLN A 193 -12.83 -6.65 10.53
CA GLN A 193 -13.06 -7.75 9.60
C GLN A 193 -13.08 -9.05 10.41
N LEU A 194 -14.26 -9.53 10.77
CA LEU A 194 -14.41 -10.71 11.63
C LEU A 194 -14.12 -12.00 10.88
N GLY A 195 -13.39 -12.93 11.51
CA GLY A 195 -12.98 -14.20 10.93
C GLY A 195 -14.06 -15.29 10.99
N LEU A 196 -13.70 -16.52 10.59
CA LEU A 196 -14.64 -17.65 10.50
C LEU A 196 -15.30 -18.06 11.83
N LYS A 197 -14.72 -17.70 12.98
CA LYS A 197 -15.37 -17.87 14.31
C LYS A 197 -16.71 -17.15 14.45
N TRP A 198 -17.00 -16.21 13.55
CA TRP A 198 -18.23 -15.42 13.52
C TRP A 198 -19.14 -15.76 12.34
N GLN A 199 -18.83 -16.83 11.58
CA GLN A 199 -19.60 -17.24 10.40
C GLN A 199 -21.04 -17.65 10.73
N ASP A 200 -21.23 -18.41 11.80
CA ASP A 200 -22.55 -18.92 12.21
C ASP A 200 -23.21 -18.08 13.32
N LYS A 201 -22.61 -16.93 13.67
CA LYS A 201 -23.18 -16.00 14.64
C LYS A 201 -24.15 -15.02 13.96
N PRO A 202 -25.12 -14.44 14.70
CA PRO A 202 -25.93 -13.34 14.18
C PRO A 202 -25.07 -12.20 13.61
N LEU A 203 -25.66 -11.44 12.69
CA LEU A 203 -25.02 -10.24 12.15
C LEU A 203 -24.76 -9.26 13.30
N VAL A 204 -23.51 -8.84 13.45
CA VAL A 204 -23.15 -7.83 14.45
C VAL A 204 -23.69 -6.47 14.02
N THR A 205 -24.49 -5.84 14.88
CA THR A 205 -25.13 -4.55 14.58
C THR A 205 -24.71 -3.41 15.50
N SER A 206 -23.98 -3.72 16.59
CA SER A 206 -23.50 -2.73 17.56
C SER A 206 -22.04 -2.99 17.96
N VAL A 207 -21.30 -1.93 18.30
CA VAL A 207 -19.91 -2.05 18.79
C VAL A 207 -19.83 -2.83 20.09
N THR A 208 -20.88 -2.80 20.92
CA THR A 208 -20.95 -3.54 22.18
C THR A 208 -20.94 -5.05 22.01
N GLU A 209 -21.45 -5.57 20.89
CA GLU A 209 -21.38 -7.01 20.57
C GLU A 209 -19.97 -7.49 20.23
N LEU A 210 -19.05 -6.56 19.94
CA LEU A 210 -17.64 -6.87 19.72
C LEU A 210 -16.83 -6.93 21.02
N ALA A 211 -17.40 -6.56 22.17
CA ALA A 211 -16.68 -6.57 23.44
C ALA A 211 -16.11 -7.96 23.75
N GLY A 212 -14.83 -8.02 24.09
CA GLY A 212 -14.13 -9.28 24.39
C GLY A 212 -13.51 -9.98 23.17
N THR A 213 -13.79 -9.53 21.94
CA THR A 213 -13.10 -10.05 20.75
C THR A 213 -11.60 -9.79 20.82
N LYS A 214 -10.79 -10.70 20.28
CA LYS A 214 -9.34 -10.55 20.09
C LYS A 214 -9.08 -10.09 18.67
N ASN A 215 -8.66 -8.85 18.48
CA ASN A 215 -8.50 -8.31 17.13
C ASN A 215 -7.05 -8.01 16.80
N ARG A 216 -6.62 -8.36 15.59
CA ARG A 216 -5.37 -7.84 15.05
C ARG A 216 -5.47 -6.32 14.91
N VAL A 217 -4.41 -5.64 15.31
CA VAL A 217 -4.21 -4.20 15.09
C VAL A 217 -2.88 -3.96 14.35
N THR A 218 -2.81 -2.87 13.59
CA THR A 218 -1.57 -2.36 12.99
C THR A 218 -0.59 -1.83 14.04
N GLY A 219 0.60 -1.39 13.60
CA GLY A 219 1.62 -0.76 14.47
C GLY A 219 1.25 0.59 15.10
N THR A 220 0.02 1.07 14.91
CA THR A 220 -0.47 2.35 15.44
C THR A 220 -0.59 2.34 16.97
N GLN A 221 -0.30 3.47 17.61
CA GLN A 221 -0.54 3.64 19.04
C GLN A 221 -1.97 4.14 19.30
N LEU A 222 -2.45 5.11 18.53
CA LEU A 222 -3.78 5.69 18.74
C LEU A 222 -4.90 4.72 18.37
N GLY A 223 -4.75 3.94 17.29
CA GLY A 223 -5.73 2.91 16.96
C GLY A 223 -5.85 1.83 18.05
N ARG A 224 -4.74 1.48 18.72
CA ARG A 224 -4.76 0.56 19.87
C ARG A 224 -5.52 1.13 21.06
N ILE A 225 -5.30 2.41 21.37
CA ILE A 225 -6.04 3.08 22.45
C ILE A 225 -7.53 3.07 22.15
N ALA A 226 -7.94 3.42 20.92
CA ALA A 226 -9.34 3.40 20.51
C ALA A 226 -9.97 2.00 20.65
N MET A 227 -9.26 0.97 20.18
CA MET A 227 -9.73 -0.42 20.31
C MET A 227 -9.81 -0.91 21.76
N ASN A 228 -8.87 -0.50 22.62
CA ASN A 228 -8.94 -0.80 24.06
C ASN A 228 -10.17 -0.14 24.70
N LEU A 229 -10.45 1.12 24.39
CA LEU A 229 -11.64 1.84 24.89
C LEU A 229 -12.95 1.21 24.41
N MET A 230 -12.94 0.56 23.24
CA MET A 230 -14.07 -0.22 22.71
C MET A 230 -14.10 -1.67 23.19
N ASN A 231 -13.21 -2.08 24.10
CA ASN A 231 -13.08 -3.46 24.61
C ASN A 231 -12.82 -4.52 23.51
N LEU A 232 -12.03 -4.18 22.49
CA LEU A 232 -11.75 -5.02 21.32
C LEU A 232 -10.44 -5.82 21.39
N ASN A 233 -9.80 -5.88 22.57
CA ASN A 233 -8.54 -6.58 22.87
C ASN A 233 -7.53 -6.60 21.68
N PRO A 234 -7.00 -5.42 21.30
CA PRO A 234 -6.08 -5.29 20.17
C PRO A 234 -4.75 -6.00 20.40
N THR A 235 -4.38 -6.92 19.51
CA THR A 235 -3.09 -7.62 19.48
C THR A 235 -2.28 -7.20 18.25
N PRO A 236 -1.10 -6.59 18.40
CA PRO A 236 -0.25 -6.26 17.26
C PRO A 236 0.20 -7.53 16.55
N ILE A 237 -0.15 -7.67 15.27
CA ILE A 237 0.26 -8.80 14.42
C ILE A 237 0.68 -8.24 13.06
N ALA A 238 1.78 -8.78 12.51
CA ALA A 238 2.27 -8.39 11.20
C ALA A 238 1.19 -8.63 10.13
N TRP A 239 1.18 -7.82 9.08
CA TRP A 239 0.14 -7.94 8.06
C TRP A 239 0.18 -9.31 7.37
N GLU A 240 1.39 -9.81 7.15
CA GLU A 240 1.70 -11.08 6.50
C GLU A 240 1.18 -12.29 7.30
N GLU A 241 1.05 -12.15 8.62
CA GLU A 241 0.59 -13.20 9.54
C GLU A 241 -0.93 -13.12 9.79
N THR A 242 -1.58 -12.03 9.37
CA THR A 242 -2.98 -11.77 9.69
C THR A 242 -3.92 -12.78 9.03
N LEU A 243 -3.62 -13.22 7.80
CA LEU A 243 -4.41 -14.22 7.09
C LEU A 243 -4.44 -15.55 7.85
N ASP A 244 -3.26 -16.05 8.24
CA ASP A 244 -3.14 -17.30 8.98
C ASP A 244 -3.73 -17.16 10.39
N GLY A 245 -3.57 -16.00 11.03
CA GLY A 245 -4.21 -15.69 12.32
C GLY A 245 -5.74 -15.78 12.28
N LEU A 246 -6.37 -15.23 11.24
CA LEU A 246 -7.82 -15.35 11.02
C LEU A 246 -8.22 -16.80 10.71
N LYS A 247 -7.47 -17.47 9.83
CA LYS A 247 -7.74 -18.84 9.39
C LYS A 247 -7.67 -19.86 10.53
N GLN A 248 -6.68 -19.72 11.41
CA GLN A 248 -6.48 -20.58 12.57
C GLN A 248 -7.38 -20.18 13.75
N GLY A 249 -8.07 -19.03 13.65
CA GLY A 249 -8.86 -18.48 14.75
C GLY A 249 -8.02 -18.03 15.94
N LEU A 250 -6.73 -17.69 15.74
CA LEU A 250 -5.90 -17.09 16.78
C LEU A 250 -6.44 -15.70 17.17
N ILE A 251 -6.95 -14.98 16.17
CA ILE A 251 -7.68 -13.72 16.30
C ILE A 251 -9.12 -13.90 15.81
N ASP A 252 -10.04 -13.16 16.42
CA ASP A 252 -11.46 -13.13 16.07
C ASP A 252 -11.74 -12.17 14.91
N GLY A 253 -10.91 -11.15 14.74
CA GLY A 253 -11.02 -10.20 13.65
C GLY A 253 -9.73 -9.43 13.38
N ALA A 254 -9.73 -8.64 12.32
CA ALA A 254 -8.63 -7.76 11.97
C ALA A 254 -9.13 -6.34 11.72
N GLU A 255 -8.46 -5.39 12.35
CA GLU A 255 -8.65 -3.96 12.12
C GLU A 255 -8.02 -3.58 10.76
N THR A 256 -8.87 -3.27 9.78
CA THR A 256 -8.49 -2.83 8.42
C THR A 256 -9.72 -2.42 7.60
N TRP A 257 -9.53 -2.06 6.33
CA TRP A 257 -10.58 -1.71 5.37
C TRP A 257 -10.89 -2.86 4.39
N ALA A 258 -12.02 -2.79 3.69
CA ALA A 258 -12.53 -3.91 2.88
C ALA A 258 -11.64 -4.24 1.66
N SER A 259 -11.09 -3.25 0.95
CA SER A 259 -10.15 -3.53 -0.14
C SER A 259 -8.85 -4.18 0.34
N ALA A 260 -8.44 -3.95 1.60
CA ALA A 260 -7.31 -4.65 2.21
C ALA A 260 -7.53 -6.16 2.30
N VAL A 261 -8.73 -6.53 2.75
CA VAL A 261 -9.16 -7.93 2.83
C VAL A 261 -9.09 -8.60 1.45
N ALA A 262 -9.57 -7.90 0.42
CA ALA A 262 -9.57 -8.42 -0.94
C ALA A 262 -8.15 -8.56 -1.52
N TYR A 263 -7.30 -7.52 -1.40
CA TYR A 263 -5.96 -7.55 -2.00
C TYR A 263 -5.04 -8.56 -1.31
N ALA A 264 -5.22 -8.77 0.00
CA ALA A 264 -4.48 -9.76 0.78
C ALA A 264 -5.11 -11.16 0.74
N ASN A 265 -6.14 -11.38 -0.08
CA ASN A 265 -6.80 -12.67 -0.25
C ASN A 265 -7.39 -13.24 1.05
N MET A 266 -7.85 -12.36 1.95
CA MET A 266 -8.49 -12.72 3.21
C MET A 266 -9.99 -12.95 3.07
N SER A 267 -10.61 -12.60 1.93
CA SER A 267 -12.06 -12.79 1.70
C SER A 267 -12.57 -14.20 2.05
N PRO A 268 -11.84 -15.31 1.76
CA PRO A 268 -12.31 -16.66 2.12
C PRO A 268 -12.32 -16.97 3.62
N VAL A 269 -11.67 -16.13 4.45
CA VAL A 269 -11.57 -16.34 5.91
C VAL A 269 -12.22 -15.22 6.72
N VAL A 270 -12.84 -14.24 6.05
CA VAL A 270 -13.62 -13.16 6.66
C VAL A 270 -15.11 -13.50 6.51
N SER A 271 -15.85 -13.44 7.62
CA SER A 271 -17.27 -13.78 7.69
C SER A 271 -18.19 -12.56 7.72
N GLN A 272 -17.80 -11.52 8.47
CA GLN A 272 -18.58 -10.30 8.62
C GLN A 272 -17.65 -9.07 8.55
N VAL A 273 -18.13 -8.02 7.90
CA VAL A 273 -17.43 -6.73 7.77
C VAL A 273 -18.15 -5.70 8.61
N ILE A 274 -17.52 -5.24 9.69
CA ILE A 274 -18.10 -4.26 10.62
C ILE A 274 -17.54 -2.90 10.31
N ASN A 275 -18.35 -2.08 9.64
CA ASN A 275 -17.95 -0.77 9.14
C ASN A 275 -18.01 0.30 10.25
N LEU A 276 -17.08 0.22 11.22
CA LEU A 276 -16.98 1.20 12.30
C LEU A 276 -16.48 2.57 11.84
N GLU A 277 -15.73 2.61 10.73
CA GLU A 277 -15.11 3.82 10.17
C GLU A 277 -14.30 4.65 11.19
N PHE A 278 -13.74 3.97 12.19
CA PHE A 278 -13.27 4.63 13.40
C PHE A 278 -11.85 5.19 13.29
N SER A 279 -11.09 4.83 12.26
CA SER A 279 -9.72 5.28 12.06
C SER A 279 -9.42 5.49 10.57
N CYS A 280 -8.47 6.37 10.26
CA CYS A 280 -8.02 6.55 8.88
C CYS A 280 -7.30 5.30 8.39
N GLY A 281 -7.52 4.92 7.13
CA GLY A 281 -6.78 3.87 6.44
C GLY A 281 -5.98 4.51 5.33
N THR A 282 -4.68 4.70 5.54
CA THR A 282 -3.84 5.43 4.59
C THR A 282 -2.67 4.57 4.16
N GLU A 283 -2.73 4.06 2.94
CA GLU A 283 -1.59 3.43 2.27
C GLU A 283 -0.82 4.54 1.55
N HIS A 284 0.29 4.99 2.15
CA HIS A 284 1.02 6.16 1.67
C HIS A 284 2.28 5.75 0.92
N THR A 285 2.55 6.51 -0.12
CA THR A 285 3.85 6.52 -0.79
C THR A 285 4.65 7.71 -0.30
N ALA A 286 5.88 7.44 0.11
CA ALA A 286 6.79 8.44 0.62
C ALA A 286 8.23 8.14 0.20
N MET A 287 9.13 9.11 0.35
CA MET A 287 10.54 8.96 0.00
C MET A 287 11.47 9.61 1.01
N SER A 288 12.77 9.31 0.90
CA SER A 288 13.79 9.98 1.71
C SER A 288 13.83 11.48 1.39
N THR A 289 13.70 12.32 2.42
CA THR A 289 13.79 13.79 2.24
C THR A 289 15.12 14.19 1.61
N LYS A 290 16.23 13.60 2.06
CA LYS A 290 17.56 13.82 1.45
C LYS A 290 17.61 13.50 -0.04
N VAL A 291 16.97 12.41 -0.46
CA VAL A 291 16.93 12.03 -1.88
C VAL A 291 16.06 13.00 -2.65
N PHE A 292 14.87 13.33 -2.13
CA PHE A 292 13.99 14.33 -2.74
C PHE A 292 14.71 15.67 -2.93
N ASP A 293 15.44 16.15 -1.92
CA ASP A 293 16.20 17.40 -1.97
C ASP A 293 17.34 17.36 -3.00
N SER A 294 17.91 16.18 -3.25
CA SER A 294 18.98 16.01 -4.24
C SER A 294 18.50 16.04 -5.70
N LEU A 295 17.21 15.83 -5.96
CA LEU A 295 16.65 15.87 -7.31
C LEU A 295 16.77 17.27 -7.94
N GLY A 296 16.44 18.30 -7.15
CA GLY A 296 16.50 19.71 -7.51
C GLY A 296 15.57 20.15 -8.66
N GLY A 297 15.11 21.41 -8.61
CA GLY A 297 14.40 22.07 -9.71
C GLY A 297 13.21 21.27 -10.26
N GLU A 298 13.12 21.18 -11.58
CA GLU A 298 12.02 20.52 -12.29
C GLU A 298 11.83 19.05 -11.92
N LEU A 299 12.86 18.36 -11.42
CA LEU A 299 12.76 16.96 -11.02
C LEU A 299 12.05 16.78 -9.67
N GLN A 300 12.12 17.76 -8.77
CA GLN A 300 11.29 17.76 -7.56
C GLN A 300 9.82 18.03 -7.91
N ASP A 301 9.59 18.98 -8.81
CA ASP A 301 8.25 19.32 -9.30
C ASP A 301 7.62 18.16 -10.08
N ALA A 302 8.43 17.33 -10.74
CA ALA A 302 7.94 16.11 -11.37
C ALA A 302 7.39 15.12 -10.33
N VAL A 303 8.09 14.96 -9.20
CA VAL A 303 7.75 14.01 -8.12
C VAL A 303 6.52 14.42 -7.29
N MET A 304 6.23 15.73 -7.20
CA MET A 304 5.08 16.29 -6.47
C MET A 304 3.83 16.42 -7.33
#